data_AF-A0A967N460-F1
#
_entry.id   AF-A0A967N460-F1
#
_cell.length_a   1.000
_cell.length_b   1.000
_cell.length_c   1.000
_cell.angle_alpha   90.00
_cell.angle_beta   90.00
_cell.angle_gamma   90.00
#
_symmetry.space_group_name_H-M   'P 1'
#
loop_
_entity.id
_entity.type
_entity.pdbx_description
1 polymer ?
#
loop_
_entity_poly.entity_id
_entity_poly.type
_entity_poly.pdbx_seq_one_letter_code
_entity_poly.pdbx_strand_id
1 'polypeptide(L)'
;SPLTLALGAHIRGENYQIEAGERASYVNGFHPTQWGRVAAAGSQVFPGWRPEDEADDWRTNLAFYSEIEANLHEDVLANVAGRFENYSDFGS
;
A
#
# COMPACT_ATOMS: atom_id res chain seq x y z
N SER A 1 -7.06 41.09 -11.55
CA SER A 1 -6.32 39.85 -11.27
C SER A 1 -7.16 38.64 -11.66
N PRO A 2 -6.69 37.72 -12.50
CA PRO A 2 -7.41 36.48 -12.78
C PRO A 2 -7.36 35.54 -11.57
N LEU A 3 -8.48 34.85 -11.34
CA LEU A 3 -8.65 33.74 -10.41
C LEU A 3 -8.62 32.45 -11.24
N THR A 4 -7.77 31.51 -10.88
CA THR A 4 -7.73 30.17 -11.48
C THR A 4 -8.38 29.17 -10.53
N LEU A 5 -9.25 28.32 -11.06
CA LEU A 5 -9.86 27.21 -10.35
C LEU A 5 -9.48 25.91 -11.08
N ALA A 6 -8.92 24.95 -10.35
CA ALA A 6 -8.71 23.59 -10.82
C ALA A 6 -9.51 22.61 -9.96
N LEU A 7 -10.12 21.62 -10.61
CA LEU A 7 -10.92 20.58 -9.97
C LEU A 7 -10.55 19.24 -10.59
N GLY A 8 -10.68 18.17 -9.83
CA GLY A 8 -10.73 16.84 -10.41
C GLY A 8 -11.09 15.75 -9.43
N ALA A 9 -11.26 14.56 -10.00
CA ALA A 9 -11.62 13.35 -9.27
C ALA A 9 -10.84 12.16 -9.83
N HIS A 10 -10.62 11.16 -8.98
CA HIS A 10 -9.91 9.94 -9.34
C HIS A 10 -10.54 8.74 -8.65
N ILE A 11 -10.63 7.62 -9.37
CA ILE A 11 -11.00 6.31 -8.83
C ILE A 11 -9.83 5.35 -9.06
N ARG A 12 -9.45 4.62 -8.00
CA ARG A 12 -8.40 3.61 -8.07
C ARG A 12 -8.91 2.31 -7.46
N GLY A 13 -8.76 1.20 -8.17
CA GLY A 13 -8.92 -0.16 -7.64
C GLY A 13 -7.55 -0.82 -7.48
N GLU A 14 -7.32 -1.47 -6.35
CA GLU A 14 -6.08 -2.17 -6.00
C GLU A 14 -6.44 -3.56 -5.48
N ASN A 15 -5.63 -4.55 -5.86
CA ASN A 15 -5.69 -5.89 -5.32
C ASN A 15 -4.31 -6.29 -4.82
N TYR A 16 -4.26 -6.87 -3.63
CA TYR A 16 -3.08 -7.43 -3.03
C TYR A 16 -3.30 -8.92 -2.79
N GLN A 17 -2.46 -9.74 -3.41
CA GLN A 17 -2.55 -11.18 -3.32
C GLN A 17 -1.23 -11.79 -2.82
N ILE A 18 -1.33 -12.68 -1.85
CA ILE A 18 -0.26 -13.58 -1.39
C ILE A 18 -0.74 -15.01 -1.61
N GLU A 19 0.05 -15.78 -2.35
CA GLU A 19 -0.12 -17.23 -2.49
C GLU A 19 0.91 -17.96 -1.63
N ALA A 20 0.56 -19.16 -1.15
CA ALA A 20 1.50 -19.98 -0.41
C ALA A 20 2.73 -20.30 -1.27
N GLY A 21 3.90 -20.22 -0.65
CA GLY A 21 5.14 -20.65 -1.27
C GLY A 21 5.19 -22.17 -1.48
N GLU A 22 6.28 -22.65 -2.09
CA GLU A 22 6.53 -24.09 -2.16
C GLU A 22 6.60 -24.68 -0.75
N ARG A 23 5.98 -25.84 -0.50
CA ARG A 23 5.97 -26.48 0.83
C ARG A 23 7.36 -26.60 1.46
N ALA A 24 8.37 -26.96 0.68
CA ALA A 24 9.75 -27.08 1.17
C ALA A 24 10.33 -25.77 1.71
N SER A 25 9.79 -24.61 1.29
CA SER A 25 10.30 -23.29 1.66
C SER A 25 9.86 -22.80 3.05
N TYR A 26 8.84 -23.40 3.66
CA TYR A 26 8.31 -22.98 4.97
C TYR A 26 8.23 -24.09 6.02
N VAL A 27 8.37 -25.37 5.63
CA VAL A 27 8.38 -26.49 6.58
C VAL A 27 9.71 -26.59 7.33
N ASN A 28 9.68 -27.22 8.51
CA ASN A 28 10.91 -27.60 9.20
C ASN A 28 11.44 -28.92 8.62
N GLY A 29 12.61 -28.89 8.00
CA GLY A 29 13.31 -30.09 7.50
C GLY A 29 14.09 -30.86 8.58
N PHE A 30 14.05 -30.41 9.83
CA PHE A 30 14.78 -30.97 10.98
C PHE A 30 16.30 -31.12 10.75
N HIS A 31 16.87 -30.30 9.87
CA HIS A 31 18.29 -30.35 9.52
C HIS A 31 19.15 -30.00 10.74
N PRO A 32 20.22 -30.76 11.05
CA PRO A 32 21.10 -30.42 12.15
C PRO A 32 21.98 -29.22 11.80
N THR A 33 22.13 -28.30 12.75
CA THR A 33 23.17 -27.26 12.73
C THR A 33 24.55 -27.87 13.00
N GLN A 34 25.61 -27.09 12.79
CA GLN A 34 26.99 -27.47 13.13
C GLN A 34 27.20 -27.87 14.61
N TRP A 35 26.26 -27.53 15.50
CA TRP A 35 26.28 -27.83 16.94
C TRP A 35 25.31 -28.93 17.35
N GLY A 36 24.72 -29.66 16.38
CA GLY A 36 23.79 -30.76 16.65
C GLY A 36 22.38 -30.33 17.11
N ARG A 37 22.06 -29.04 17.10
CA ARG A 37 20.71 -28.53 17.33
C ARG A 37 19.91 -28.52 16.02
N VAL A 38 18.58 -28.60 16.09
CA VAL A 38 17.70 -28.44 14.92
C VAL A 38 17.84 -27.01 14.37
N ALA A 39 18.03 -26.90 13.05
CA ALA A 39 18.09 -25.63 12.35
C ALA A 39 16.73 -24.90 12.36
N ALA A 40 16.75 -23.59 12.12
CA ALA A 40 15.53 -22.82 11.96
C ALA A 40 14.68 -23.37 10.81
N ALA A 41 13.35 -23.35 10.97
CA ALA A 41 12.42 -23.84 9.96
C ALA A 41 12.39 -22.93 8.73
N GLY A 42 12.07 -23.50 7.56
CA GLY A 42 11.99 -22.79 6.29
C GLY A 42 13.34 -22.55 5.60
N SER A 43 13.26 -22.03 4.38
CA SER A 43 14.41 -21.64 3.58
C SER A 43 15.20 -20.53 4.26
N GLN A 44 16.53 -20.63 4.21
CA GLN A 44 17.43 -19.61 4.75
C GLN A 44 17.43 -18.38 3.83
N VAL A 45 17.64 -17.18 4.40
CA VAL A 45 17.40 -15.84 3.82
C VAL A 45 15.95 -15.40 3.91
N PHE A 46 14.98 -16.18 3.41
CA PHE A 46 13.54 -15.95 3.64
C PHE A 46 12.76 -17.27 3.58
N PRO A 47 12.00 -17.64 4.62
CA PRO A 47 10.98 -18.67 4.52
C PRO A 47 9.88 -18.24 3.54
N GLY A 48 9.29 -19.19 2.81
CA GLY A 48 8.11 -18.89 1.99
C GLY A 48 6.87 -18.61 2.83
N TRP A 49 5.87 -17.99 2.21
CA TRP A 49 4.55 -17.79 2.80
C TRP A 49 3.88 -19.13 3.07
N ARG A 50 3.29 -19.28 4.26
CA ARG A 50 2.53 -20.46 4.61
C ARG A 50 1.11 -20.34 4.05
N PRO A 51 0.36 -21.46 3.95
CA PRO A 51 -1.06 -21.41 3.61
C PRO A 51 -1.90 -20.51 4.55
N GLU A 52 -1.49 -20.35 5.81
CA GLU A 52 -2.14 -19.45 6.77
C GLU A 52 -1.85 -17.96 6.52
N ASP A 53 -0.81 -17.65 5.73
CA ASP A 53 -0.42 -16.29 5.35
C ASP A 53 -1.03 -15.87 4.00
N GLU A 54 -1.78 -16.76 3.33
CA GLU A 54 -2.45 -16.42 2.07
C GLU A 54 -3.45 -15.29 2.29
N ALA A 55 -3.42 -14.32 1.38
CA ALA A 55 -4.28 -13.14 1.42
C ALA A 55 -4.74 -12.81 0.00
N ASP A 56 -5.98 -12.35 -0.13
CA ASP A 56 -6.53 -11.78 -1.36
C ASP A 56 -7.43 -10.61 -0.95
N ASP A 57 -6.81 -9.44 -0.85
CA ASP A 57 -7.44 -8.23 -0.34
C ASP A 57 -7.68 -7.24 -1.48
N TRP A 58 -8.85 -6.62 -1.47
CA TRP A 58 -9.25 -5.61 -2.44
C TRP A 58 -9.49 -4.27 -1.77
N ARG A 59 -8.93 -3.21 -2.36
CA ARG A 59 -9.13 -1.83 -1.94
C ARG A 59 -9.62 -1.00 -3.12
N THR A 60 -10.60 -0.15 -2.88
CA THR A 60 -10.97 0.92 -3.81
C THR A 60 -10.83 2.26 -3.13
N ASN A 61 -10.29 3.25 -3.85
CA ASN A 61 -10.15 4.62 -3.42
C ASN A 61 -10.92 5.55 -4.36
N LEU A 62 -11.75 6.43 -3.79
CA LEU A 62 -12.36 7.55 -4.47
C LEU A 62 -11.76 8.84 -3.93
N ALA A 63 -11.25 9.69 -4.82
CA ALA A 63 -10.62 10.95 -4.46
C ALA A 63 -11.22 12.13 -5.22
N PHE A 64 -11.27 13.27 -4.55
CA PHE A 64 -11.63 14.57 -5.13
C PHE A 64 -10.57 15.60 -4.73
N TYR A 65 -10.22 16.50 -5.64
CA TYR A 65 -9.30 17.60 -5.36
C TYR A 65 -9.82 18.91 -5.97
N SER A 66 -9.47 20.01 -5.30
CA SER A 66 -9.77 21.36 -5.74
C SER A 66 -8.61 22.28 -5.39
N GLU A 67 -8.33 23.24 -6.27
CA GLU A 67 -7.29 24.24 -6.07
C GLU A 67 -7.77 25.60 -6.57
N ILE A 68 -7.45 26.63 -5.81
CA ILE A 68 -7.78 28.02 -6.13
C ILE A 68 -6.50 28.84 -6.08
N GLU A 69 -6.23 29.58 -7.15
CA GLU A 69 -5.09 30.48 -7.26
C GLU A 69 -5.54 31.89 -7.62
N ALA A 70 -5.00 32.89 -6.93
CA ALA A 70 -5.34 34.29 -7.16
C ALA A 70 -4.14 35.22 -6.96
N ASN A 71 -4.00 36.22 -7.83
CA ASN A 71 -3.10 37.36 -7.57
C ASN A 71 -3.78 38.34 -6.60
N LEU A 72 -3.35 38.34 -5.34
CA LEU A 72 -3.84 39.24 -4.29
C LEU A 72 -3.33 40.67 -4.47
N HIS A 73 -2.12 40.82 -5.05
CA HIS A 73 -1.51 42.10 -5.44
C HIS A 73 -0.66 41.89 -6.72
N GLU A 74 -0.15 42.97 -7.31
CA GLU A 74 0.76 42.95 -8.47
C GLU A 74 1.98 42.03 -8.25
N ASP A 75 2.44 41.95 -7.00
CA ASP A 75 3.62 41.20 -6.59
C ASP A 75 3.29 40.00 -5.68
N VAL A 76 2.00 39.69 -5.47
CA VAL A 76 1.57 38.65 -4.53
C VAL A 76 0.58 37.69 -5.18
N LEU A 77 1.04 36.45 -5.38
CA LEU A 77 0.23 35.30 -5.79
C LEU A 77 -0.06 34.43 -4.56
N ALA A 78 -1.32 34.02 -4.38
CA ALA A 78 -1.72 33.08 -3.35
C ALA A 78 -2.42 31.87 -3.97
N ASN A 79 -2.16 30.69 -3.41
CA ASN A 79 -2.74 29.42 -3.85
C ASN A 79 -3.21 28.62 -2.63
N VAL A 80 -4.36 27.96 -2.73
CA VAL A 80 -4.90 27.05 -1.73
C VAL A 80 -5.42 25.80 -2.43
N ALA A 81 -4.95 24.63 -1.99
CA ALA A 81 -5.38 23.33 -2.49
C ALA A 81 -5.98 22.46 -1.38
N GLY A 82 -6.97 21.64 -1.74
CA GLY A 82 -7.61 20.66 -0.87
C GLY A 82 -7.83 19.34 -1.59
N ARG A 83 -7.73 18.24 -0.84
CA ARG A 83 -7.98 16.88 -1.32
C ARG A 83 -8.80 16.11 -0.30
N PHE A 84 -9.79 15.34 -0.79
CA PHE A 84 -10.58 14.40 -0.02
C PHE A 84 -10.41 13.00 -0.61
N GLU A 85 -10.27 11.99 0.25
CA GLU A 85 -10.11 10.58 -0.15
C GLU A 85 -10.99 9.69 0.72
N ASN A 86 -11.62 8.70 0.08
CA ASN A 86 -12.40 7.66 0.73
C ASN A 86 -11.86 6.29 0.29
N TYR A 87 -11.44 5.48 1.24
CA TYR A 87 -10.92 4.13 1.04
C TYR A 87 -11.95 3.11 1.54
N SER A 88 -12.16 2.05 0.77
CA SER A 88 -13.16 1.01 1.10
C SER A 88 -12.83 0.20 2.35
N ASP A 89 -11.58 0.23 2.81
CA ASP A 89 -11.05 -0.62 3.88
C ASP A 89 -10.48 0.19 5.07
N PHE A 90 -10.80 1.49 5.14
CA PHE A 90 -10.37 2.35 6.24
C PHE A 90 -11.59 3.00 6.91
N GLY A 91 -11.87 2.66 8.17
CA GLY A 91 -12.87 3.34 9.01
C GLY A 91 -13.92 2.45 9.67
N SER A 92 -14.19 1.24 9.15
CA SER A 92 -14.86 0.11 9.85
C SER A 92 -15.01 -1.11 8.95
#